data_AF-A0A3E4TGH4-F1
#
_entry.id   AF-A0A3E4TGH4-F1
#
_cell.length_a   1.000
_cell.length_b   1.000
_cell.length_c   1.000
_cell.angle_alpha   90.00
_cell.angle_beta   90.00
_cell.angle_gamma   90.00
#
_symmetry.space_group_name_H-M   'P 1'
#
loop_
_entity.id
_entity.type
_entity.pdbx_description
1 polymer ?
#
loop_
_entity_poly.entity_id
_entity_poly.type
_entity_poly.pdbx_seq_one_letter_code
_entity_poly.pdbx_strand_id
1 'polypeptide(L)'
;TSWRPNKHFDFRFLRFAFRKVLLEKLAHKLGSSFLKLKNQIYKDHPDGFYVRAKPNLCSPDITIKYISRYLGRPVIAASRIDSYDGDSVTFHYTRHEDHKTVTECLPVIDFIKRLIIHIPDKH
;
A
#
# COMPACT_ATOMS: atom_id res chain seq x y z
N THR A 1 4.33 -19.23 3.91
CA THR A 1 3.02 -19.41 3.24
C THR A 1 3.23 -19.35 1.74
N SER A 2 2.87 -20.38 0.98
CA SER A 2 3.03 -20.40 -0.48
C SER A 2 2.00 -19.49 -1.16
N TRP A 3 2.42 -18.56 -2.01
CA TRP A 3 1.51 -17.74 -2.81
C TRP A 3 0.70 -18.63 -3.75
N ARG A 4 -0.64 -18.56 -3.68
CA ARG A 4 -1.54 -19.27 -4.59
C ARG A 4 -2.16 -18.27 -5.57
N PRO A 5 -2.07 -18.49 -6.88
CA PRO A 5 -2.71 -17.63 -7.86
C PRO A 5 -4.24 -17.76 -7.73
N ASN A 6 -4.92 -16.67 -7.37
CA ASN A 6 -6.37 -16.62 -7.38
C ASN A 6 -6.86 -16.15 -8.76
N LYS A 7 -7.42 -17.09 -9.54
CA LYS A 7 -7.94 -16.82 -10.88
C LYS A 7 -9.28 -16.08 -10.88
N HIS A 8 -10.01 -16.12 -9.77
CA HIS A 8 -11.34 -15.52 -9.67
C HIS A 8 -11.45 -14.61 -8.46
N PHE A 9 -11.67 -13.33 -8.73
CA PHE A 9 -11.95 -12.35 -7.70
C PHE A 9 -13.39 -11.87 -7.87
N ASP A 10 -14.26 -12.12 -6.88
CA ASP A 10 -15.67 -11.73 -6.99
C ASP A 10 -15.83 -10.23 -6.75
N PHE A 11 -15.75 -9.47 -7.84
CA PHE A 11 -15.92 -8.02 -7.85
C PHE A 11 -17.32 -7.56 -7.45
N ARG A 12 -18.35 -8.42 -7.58
CA ARG A 12 -19.70 -8.11 -7.12
C ARG A 12 -19.77 -8.24 -5.60
N PHE A 13 -19.23 -9.30 -5.04
CA PHE A 13 -19.11 -9.42 -3.60
C PHE A 13 -18.33 -8.26 -2.99
N LEU A 14 -17.17 -7.90 -3.56
CA LEU A 14 -16.33 -6.83 -3.00
C LEU A 14 -17.04 -5.47 -2.98
N ARG A 15 -17.72 -5.06 -4.06
CA ARG A 15 -18.44 -3.76 -4.08
C ARG A 15 -19.56 -3.68 -3.05
N PHE A 16 -20.27 -4.78 -2.81
CA PHE A 16 -21.33 -4.84 -1.81
C PHE A 16 -20.76 -4.84 -0.39
N ALA A 17 -19.76 -5.68 -0.13
CA ALA A 17 -19.09 -5.76 1.16
C ALA A 17 -18.44 -4.41 1.52
N PHE A 18 -17.76 -3.77 0.56
CA PHE A 18 -17.12 -2.48 0.76
C PHE A 18 -18.14 -1.38 1.09
N ARG A 19 -19.23 -1.26 0.30
CA ARG A 19 -20.31 -0.32 0.60
C ARG A 19 -20.87 -0.54 2.01
N LYS A 20 -21.16 -1.79 2.38
CA LYS A 20 -21.72 -2.14 3.69
C LYS A 20 -20.79 -1.71 4.83
N VAL A 21 -19.56 -2.20 4.81
CA VAL A 21 -18.59 -1.99 5.90
C VAL A 21 -18.24 -0.51 6.05
N LEU A 22 -18.06 0.20 4.93
CA LEU A 22 -17.76 1.64 4.98
C LEU A 22 -18.91 2.42 5.60
N LEU A 23 -20.15 2.19 5.14
CA LEU A 23 -21.33 2.91 5.64
C LEU A 23 -21.66 2.56 7.09
N GLU A 24 -21.38 1.33 7.55
CA GLU A 24 -21.51 0.97 8.96
C GLU A 24 -20.48 1.69 9.84
N LYS A 25 -19.22 1.72 9.42
CA LYS A 25 -18.16 2.45 10.14
C LYS A 25 -18.46 3.96 10.21
N LEU A 26 -18.94 4.55 9.12
CA LEU A 26 -19.35 5.96 9.09
C LEU A 26 -20.56 6.23 9.99
N ALA A 27 -21.58 5.37 9.97
CA ALA A 27 -22.73 5.49 10.87
C ALA A 27 -22.32 5.40 12.34
N HIS A 28 -21.38 4.51 12.68
CA HIS A 28 -20.88 4.39 14.05
C HIS A 28 -20.10 5.64 14.49
N LYS A 29 -19.38 6.30 13.59
CA LYS A 29 -18.58 7.51 13.90
C LYS A 29 -19.39 8.81 13.88
N LEU A 30 -20.36 8.93 12.97
CA LEU A 30 -21.13 10.16 12.74
C LEU A 30 -22.49 10.16 13.46
N GLY A 31 -22.98 8.98 13.87
CA GLY A 31 -24.24 8.85 14.61
C GLY A 31 -25.49 8.98 13.73
N SER A 32 -26.61 9.29 14.38
CA SER A 32 -27.96 9.24 13.79
C SER A 32 -28.18 10.23 12.63
N SER A 33 -27.48 11.36 12.63
CA SER A 33 -27.53 12.37 11.56
C SER A 33 -27.14 11.80 10.19
N PHE A 34 -26.25 10.79 10.17
CA PHE A 34 -25.77 10.15 8.95
C PHE A 34 -26.75 9.10 8.38
N LEU A 35 -27.72 8.62 9.17
CA LEU A 35 -28.60 7.52 8.75
C LEU A 35 -29.45 7.87 7.51
N LYS A 36 -29.91 9.13 7.41
CA LYS A 36 -30.67 9.61 6.24
C LYS A 36 -29.82 9.53 4.96
N LEU A 37 -28.58 9.99 5.04
CA LEU A 37 -27.63 9.94 3.93
C LEU A 37 -27.22 8.50 3.59
N LYS A 38 -26.98 7.66 4.60
CA LYS A 38 -26.71 6.22 4.42
C LYS A 38 -27.82 5.55 3.60
N ASN A 39 -29.08 5.77 3.97
CA ASN A 39 -30.22 5.21 3.26
C ASN A 39 -30.33 5.72 1.82
N GLN A 40 -30.04 7.01 1.60
CA GLN A 40 -29.99 7.60 0.26
C GLN A 40 -28.91 6.94 -0.60
N ILE A 41 -27.70 6.76 -0.06
CA ILE A 41 -26.59 6.10 -0.75
C ILE A 41 -26.94 4.65 -1.15
N TYR A 42 -27.69 3.92 -0.30
CA TYR A 42 -28.16 2.57 -0.65
C TYR A 42 -29.15 2.57 -1.83
N LYS A 43 -29.98 3.62 -1.96
CA LYS A 43 -30.91 3.80 -3.09
C LYS A 43 -30.19 4.21 -4.37
N ASP A 44 -29.25 5.14 -4.27
CA ASP A 44 -28.57 5.72 -5.43
C ASP A 44 -27.52 4.79 -6.05
N HIS A 45 -26.94 3.89 -5.25
CA HIS A 45 -25.93 2.95 -5.69
C HIS A 45 -26.37 1.50 -5.53
N PRO A 46 -27.45 1.03 -6.18
CA PRO A 46 -28.02 -0.30 -5.94
C PRO A 46 -27.01 -1.43 -6.15
N ASP A 47 -26.10 -1.26 -7.11
CA ASP A 47 -25.03 -2.21 -7.46
C ASP A 47 -23.80 -2.16 -6.55
N GLY A 48 -23.83 -1.43 -5.44
CA GLY A 48 -22.67 -1.25 -4.57
C GLY A 48 -21.72 -0.17 -5.06
N PHE A 49 -20.60 0.01 -4.35
CA PHE A 49 -19.62 1.03 -4.72
C PHE A 49 -18.74 0.58 -5.87
N TYR A 50 -18.35 1.53 -6.73
CA TYR A 50 -17.37 1.25 -7.75
C TYR A 50 -16.05 0.81 -7.11
N VAL A 51 -15.58 -0.39 -7.46
CA VAL A 51 -14.28 -0.90 -7.02
C VAL A 51 -13.45 -1.24 -8.24
N ARG A 52 -12.40 -0.43 -8.46
CA ARG A 52 -11.41 -0.68 -9.50
C ARG A 52 -10.28 -1.54 -8.94
N ALA A 53 -10.48 -2.85 -8.89
CA ALA A 53 -9.37 -3.78 -8.73
C ALA A 53 -8.95 -4.27 -10.13
N LYS A 54 -8.11 -3.48 -10.81
CA LYS A 54 -7.47 -3.97 -12.04
C LYS A 54 -6.69 -5.22 -11.64
N PRO A 55 -6.88 -6.38 -12.29
CA PRO A 55 -6.00 -7.52 -12.03
C PRO A 55 -4.59 -7.00 -12.23
N ASN A 56 -3.77 -7.05 -11.17
CA ASN A 56 -2.37 -6.71 -11.30
C ASN A 56 -1.77 -7.77 -12.22
N LEU A 57 -1.72 -7.45 -13.52
CA LEU A 57 -0.95 -8.13 -14.54
C LEU A 57 0.56 -7.95 -14.31
N CYS A 58 0.98 -7.48 -13.12
CA CYS A 58 2.34 -7.69 -12.70
C CYS A 58 2.50 -9.18 -12.47
N SER A 59 3.12 -9.85 -13.43
CA SER A 59 3.68 -11.17 -13.17
C SER A 59 4.56 -11.07 -11.92
N PRO A 60 4.61 -12.10 -11.08
CA PRO A 60 5.55 -12.16 -9.97
C PRO A 60 6.96 -11.77 -10.41
N ASP A 61 7.37 -12.13 -11.63
CA ASP A 61 8.65 -11.76 -12.22
C ASP A 61 8.82 -10.25 -12.43
N ILE A 62 7.78 -9.52 -12.86
CA ILE A 62 7.83 -8.05 -12.96
C ILE A 62 7.93 -7.42 -11.57
N THR A 63 7.16 -7.90 -10.61
CA THR A 63 7.22 -7.41 -9.22
C THR A 63 8.56 -7.72 -8.58
N ILE A 64 9.08 -8.94 -8.75
CA ILE A 64 10.39 -9.37 -8.27
C ILE A 64 11.49 -8.59 -8.97
N LYS A 65 11.43 -8.35 -10.28
CA LYS A 65 12.39 -7.54 -11.03
C LYS A 65 12.36 -6.07 -10.62
N TYR A 66 11.17 -5.54 -10.33
CA TYR A 66 11.00 -4.18 -9.81
C TYR A 66 11.62 -4.09 -8.42
N ILE A 67 11.20 -4.94 -7.48
CA ILE A 67 11.75 -5.02 -6.12
C ILE A 67 13.27 -5.24 -6.17
N SER A 68 13.76 -6.24 -6.89
CA SER A 68 15.18 -6.57 -6.97
C SER A 68 16.03 -5.47 -7.61
N ARG A 69 15.48 -4.67 -8.52
CA ARG A 69 16.15 -3.47 -9.04
C ARG A 69 16.37 -2.41 -7.96
N TYR A 70 15.41 -2.25 -7.04
CA TYR A 70 15.58 -1.38 -5.86
C TYR A 70 16.45 -2.01 -4.78
N LEU A 71 16.46 -3.36 -4.66
CA LEU A 71 17.40 -4.07 -3.80
C LEU A 71 18.84 -4.04 -4.35
N GLY A 72 19.03 -3.81 -5.65
CA GLY A 72 20.30 -4.00 -6.34
C GLY A 72 21.11 -2.72 -6.64
N ARG A 73 20.54 -1.50 -6.59
CA ARG A 73 21.26 -0.24 -6.88
C ARG A 73 20.78 0.92 -5.95
N PRO A 74 21.68 1.82 -5.52
CA PRO A 74 21.68 2.43 -4.17
C PRO A 74 20.71 3.61 -4.06
N VAL A 75 19.91 3.76 -3.01
CA VAL A 75 20.34 4.20 -1.67
C VAL A 75 19.80 3.31 -0.52
N ILE A 76 18.71 2.57 -0.75
CA ILE A 76 17.97 1.82 0.29
C ILE A 76 17.71 0.36 -0.18
N ALA A 77 18.77 -0.41 -0.38
CA ALA A 77 18.66 -1.84 -0.61
C ALA A 77 18.21 -2.57 0.68
N ALA A 78 17.49 -3.69 0.60
CA ALA A 78 17.16 -4.45 1.82
C ALA A 78 18.40 -4.96 2.55
N SER A 79 19.52 -5.18 1.84
CA SER A 79 20.82 -5.51 2.46
C SER A 79 21.35 -4.40 3.37
N ARG A 80 20.79 -3.20 3.27
CA ARG A 80 21.12 -2.02 4.07
C ARG A 80 20.16 -1.81 5.23
N ILE A 81 19.08 -2.59 5.34
CA ILE A 81 18.14 -2.53 6.47
C ILE A 81 18.71 -3.42 7.58
N ASP A 82 19.04 -2.80 8.70
CA ASP A 82 19.60 -3.46 9.87
C ASP A 82 18.49 -4.03 10.77
N SER A 83 17.36 -3.31 10.90
CA SER A 83 16.20 -3.76 11.69
C SER A 83 14.89 -3.07 11.28
N TYR A 84 13.77 -3.73 11.58
CA TYR A 84 12.42 -3.20 11.41
C TYR A 84 11.51 -3.75 12.51
N ASP A 85 10.89 -2.87 13.30
CA ASP A 85 10.06 -3.23 14.46
C ASP A 85 8.54 -3.03 14.24
N GLY A 86 8.14 -2.53 13.06
CA GLY A 86 6.76 -2.18 12.77
C GLY A 86 6.52 -0.67 12.67
N ASP A 87 7.22 0.11 13.48
CA ASP A 87 7.04 1.56 13.62
C ASP A 87 8.23 2.36 13.08
N SER A 88 9.44 1.79 13.18
CA SER A 88 10.70 2.39 12.77
C SER A 88 11.59 1.41 11.99
N VAL A 89 12.41 1.95 11.09
CA VAL A 89 13.38 1.22 10.27
C VAL A 89 14.78 1.73 10.57
N THR A 90 15.68 0.83 10.95
CA THR A 90 17.12 1.13 11.06
C THR A 90 17.82 0.65 9.78
N PHE A 91 18.62 1.50 9.17
CA PHE A 91 19.34 1.18 7.94
C PHE A 91 20.66 1.94 7.85
N HIS A 92 21.60 1.45 7.05
CA HIS A 92 22.89 2.08 6.82
C HIS A 92 23.15 2.39 5.34
N TYR A 93 23.87 3.47 5.06
CA TYR A 93 24.28 3.81 3.69
C TYR A 93 25.65 4.47 3.70
N THR A 94 26.37 4.33 2.58
CA THR A 94 27.61 5.07 2.35
C THR A 94 27.27 6.47 1.89
N ARG A 95 27.58 7.46 2.72
CA ARG A 95 27.40 8.87 2.38
C ARG A 95 28.38 9.25 1.29
N HIS A 96 27.88 9.88 0.24
CA HIS A 96 28.67 10.16 -0.96
C HIS A 96 29.71 11.28 -0.75
N GLU A 97 29.48 12.19 0.20
CA GLU A 97 30.37 13.32 0.46
C GLU A 97 31.73 12.91 1.04
N ASP A 98 31.74 11.89 1.91
CA ASP A 98 32.94 11.50 2.66
C ASP A 98 33.16 9.98 2.71
N HIS A 99 32.39 9.22 1.92
CA HIS A 99 32.42 7.75 1.84
C HIS A 99 32.25 7.02 3.17
N LYS A 100 31.71 7.69 4.20
CA LYS A 100 31.47 7.06 5.49
C LYS A 100 30.16 6.30 5.48
N THR A 101 30.16 5.15 6.16
CA THR A 101 28.92 4.43 6.46
C THR A 101 28.19 5.16 7.58
N VAL A 102 26.96 5.60 7.30
CA VAL A 102 26.06 6.25 8.24
C VAL A 102 24.90 5.31 8.52
N THR A 103 24.55 5.13 9.78
CA THR A 103 23.38 4.38 10.22
C THR A 103 22.32 5.35 10.73
N GLU A 104 21.09 5.23 10.24
CA GLU A 104 19.94 6.04 10.62
C GLU A 104 18.78 5.15 11.06
N CYS A 105 18.00 5.62 12.04
CA CYS A 105 16.73 5.03 12.43
C CYS A 105 15.63 6.07 12.22
N LEU A 106 14.60 5.71 11.45
CA LEU A 106 13.51 6.61 11.07
C LEU A 106 12.15 5.93 11.24
N PRO A 107 11.08 6.70 11.51
CA PRO A 107 9.72 6.19 11.40
C PRO A 107 9.45 5.63 10.00
N VAL A 108 8.66 4.56 9.92
CA VAL A 108 8.33 3.86 8.65
C VAL A 108 7.80 4.81 7.59
N ILE A 109 6.94 5.75 7.97
CA ILE A 109 6.34 6.70 7.03
C ILE A 109 7.41 7.59 6.40
N ASP A 110 8.40 8.03 7.17
CA ASP A 110 9.46 8.90 6.66
C ASP A 110 10.47 8.12 5.83
N PHE A 111 10.73 6.87 6.20
CA PHE A 111 11.49 5.94 5.37
C PHE A 111 10.82 5.71 4.00
N ILE A 112 9.49 5.50 3.97
CA ILE A 112 8.71 5.35 2.72
C ILE A 112 8.75 6.62 1.88
N LYS A 113 8.63 7.82 2.48
CA LYS A 113 8.75 9.08 1.72
C LYS A 113 10.09 9.19 1.00
N ARG A 114 11.19 8.79 1.65
CA ARG A 114 12.53 8.75 1.03
C ARG A 114 12.60 7.75 -0.12
N LEU A 115 11.90 6.62 -0.02
CA LEU A 115 11.81 5.64 -1.12
C LEU A 115 11.03 6.18 -2.33
N ILE A 116 9.93 6.91 -2.11
CA ILE A 116 9.06 7.39 -3.20
C ILE A 116 9.81 8.32 -4.16
N ILE A 117 10.73 9.16 -3.67
CA ILE A 117 11.52 10.08 -4.51
C ILE A 117 12.34 9.33 -5.58
N HIS A 118 12.68 8.07 -5.33
CA HIS A 118 13.44 7.24 -6.26
C HIS A 118 12.56 6.47 -7.25
N ILE A 119 11.23 6.60 -7.18
CA ILE A 119 10.31 6.00 -8.15
C ILE A 119 10.14 7.01 -9.31
N PRO A 120 10.65 6.70 -10.51
CA PRO A 120 10.53 7.61 -11.65
C PRO A 120 9.08 7.76 -12.09
N ASP A 121 8.73 8.95 -12.57
CA ASP A 121 7.42 9.19 -13.17
C ASP A 121 7.20 8.30 -14.41
N LYS A 122 5.95 7.88 -14.55
CA LYS A 122 5.55 7.02 -15.65
C LYS A 122 5.53 7.87 -16.93
N HIS A 123 6.37 7.49 -17.90
CA HIS A 123 6.34 8.03 -19.26
C HIS A 123 5.17 7.41 -20.04
#